data_AF-T0ZSX8-F1
#
_entry.id   AF-T0ZSX8-F1
#
_cell.length_a   1.000
_cell.length_b   1.000
_cell.length_c   1.000
_cell.angle_alpha   90.00
_cell.angle_beta   90.00
_cell.angle_gamma   90.00
#
_symmetry.space_group_name_H-M   'P 1'
#
loop_
_entity.id
_entity.type
_entity.pdbx_description
1 polymer ?
#
loop_
_entity_poly.entity_id
_entity_poly.type
_entity_poly.pdbx_seq_one_letter_code
_entity_poly.pdbx_strand_id
1 'polypeptide(L)'
;HVISPSHVVDRSGRKMSKSWGNVVDPVVILDRSGADALRWWFYTTVSVGQEYRISPERVHEVVNRFLLILWNVHNFLVTYSEVCGYDPTRAESDAPPRTVMDRWLLARVGETAQAVRRR
;
A
#
# COMPACT_ATOMS: atom_id res chain seq x y z
N HIS A 1 -20.06 -12.36 -9.35
CA HIS A 1 -18.65 -12.56 -9.71
C HIS A 1 -17.99 -13.45 -8.67
N VAL A 2 -17.14 -14.40 -9.07
CA VAL A 2 -16.37 -15.27 -8.16
C VAL A 2 -14.89 -15.01 -8.41
N ILE A 3 -14.11 -14.86 -7.33
CA ILE A 3 -12.65 -14.69 -7.40
C ILE A 3 -12.01 -15.95 -6.82
N SER A 4 -11.19 -16.65 -7.60
CA SER A 4 -10.41 -17.80 -7.15
C SER A 4 -8.94 -17.39 -6.96
N PRO A 5 -8.45 -17.20 -5.73
CA PRO A 5 -7.08 -16.79 -5.48
C PRO A 5 -6.10 -17.94 -5.73
N SER A 6 -4.91 -17.60 -6.22
CA SER A 6 -3.81 -18.55 -6.41
C SER A 6 -3.21 -19.02 -5.09
N HIS A 7 -2.56 -20.18 -5.11
CA HIS A 7 -1.93 -20.76 -3.92
C HIS A 7 -0.75 -19.94 -3.41
N VAL A 8 -0.56 -19.96 -2.09
CA VAL A 8 0.65 -19.45 -1.43
C VAL A 8 1.63 -20.61 -1.26
N VAL A 9 2.87 -20.38 -1.67
CA VAL A 9 3.97 -21.34 -1.70
C VAL A 9 5.19 -20.76 -1.00
N ASP A 10 6.13 -21.63 -0.62
CA ASP A 10 7.37 -21.19 0.02
C ASP A 10 8.21 -20.26 -0.89
N ARG A 11 9.29 -19.70 -0.34
CA ARG A 11 10.20 -18.81 -1.07
C ARG A 11 10.78 -19.42 -2.37
N SER A 12 10.82 -20.75 -2.47
CA SER A 12 11.35 -21.52 -3.58
C SER A 12 10.26 -22.01 -4.54
N GLY A 13 8.99 -21.72 -4.27
CA GLY A 13 7.85 -22.15 -5.09
C GLY A 13 7.35 -23.55 -4.76
N ARG A 14 7.74 -24.15 -3.63
CA ARG A 14 7.22 -25.45 -3.21
C ARG A 14 5.99 -25.27 -2.33
N LYS A 15 5.08 -26.24 -2.40
CA LYS A 15 3.94 -26.32 -1.49
C LYS A 15 4.42 -26.31 -0.03
N MET A 16 3.82 -25.45 0.79
CA MET A 16 4.11 -25.41 2.21
C MET A 16 3.55 -26.65 2.91
N SER A 17 4.35 -27.31 3.74
CA SER A 17 3.90 -28.42 4.58
C SER A 17 4.69 -28.51 5.88
N LYS A 18 4.02 -28.92 6.96
CA LYS A 18 4.65 -29.08 8.27
C LYS A 18 5.78 -30.12 8.25
N SER A 19 5.59 -31.22 7.50
CA SER A 19 6.60 -32.28 7.36
C SER A 19 7.87 -31.83 6.63
N TRP A 20 7.77 -30.87 5.72
CA TRP A 20 8.93 -30.31 5.02
C TRP A 20 9.58 -29.14 5.76
N GLY A 21 9.00 -28.67 6.86
CA GLY A 21 9.51 -27.56 7.65
C GLY A 21 9.55 -26.21 6.92
N ASN A 22 8.85 -26.08 5.79
CA ASN A 22 8.84 -24.88 4.95
C ASN A 22 7.57 -24.01 5.13
N VAL A 23 6.83 -24.22 6.22
CA VAL A 23 5.66 -23.40 6.57
C VAL A 23 6.14 -22.04 7.05
N VAL A 24 5.60 -20.98 6.46
CA VAL A 24 5.79 -19.62 6.96
C VAL A 24 4.64 -19.29 7.90
N ASP A 25 4.97 -18.95 9.15
CA ASP A 25 3.97 -18.54 10.13
C ASP A 25 3.48 -17.11 9.80
N PRO A 26 2.17 -16.91 9.56
CA PRO A 26 1.62 -15.59 9.31
C PRO A 26 1.80 -14.64 10.50
N VAL A 27 1.80 -15.13 11.74
CA VAL A 27 1.96 -14.30 12.95
C VAL A 27 3.32 -13.61 12.95
N VAL A 28 4.38 -14.34 12.58
CA VAL A 28 5.74 -13.77 12.47
C VAL A 28 5.79 -12.63 11.46
N ILE A 29 5.04 -12.73 10.36
CA ILE A 29 4.98 -11.66 9.35
C ILE A 29 4.18 -10.46 9.90
N LEU A 30 3.07 -10.71 10.59
CA LEU A 30 2.24 -9.68 11.20
C LEU A 30 3.01 -8.90 12.26
N ASP A 31 3.75 -9.60 13.13
CA ASP A 31 4.55 -8.97 14.18
C ASP A 31 5.70 -8.13 13.61
N ARG A 32 6.30 -8.57 12.49
CA ARG A 32 7.44 -7.89 11.87
C ARG A 32 7.04 -6.71 10.98
N SER A 33 5.96 -6.85 10.22
CA SER A 33 5.62 -5.92 9.13
C SER A 33 4.26 -5.25 9.31
N GLY A 34 3.39 -5.77 10.18
CA GLY A 34 2.01 -5.32 10.35
C GLY A 34 1.02 -5.97 9.39
N ALA A 35 -0.27 -5.78 9.67
CA ALA A 35 -1.35 -6.36 8.87
C ALA A 35 -1.48 -5.69 7.48
N ASP A 36 -1.32 -4.38 7.40
CA ASP A 36 -1.51 -3.64 6.15
C ASP A 36 -0.37 -3.88 5.16
N ALA A 37 0.82 -4.13 5.67
CA ALA A 37 1.94 -4.64 4.92
C ALA A 37 1.63 -5.94 4.19
N LEU A 38 1.11 -6.92 4.93
CA LEU A 38 0.76 -8.23 4.38
C LEU A 38 -0.35 -8.10 3.34
N ARG A 39 -1.39 -7.28 3.61
CA ARG A 39 -2.47 -7.00 2.66
C ARG A 39 -1.95 -6.35 1.38
N TRP A 40 -1.12 -5.31 1.51
CA TRP A 40 -0.54 -4.61 0.37
C TRP A 40 0.28 -5.56 -0.50
N TRP A 41 1.10 -6.41 0.13
CA TRP A 41 1.85 -7.46 -0.57
C TRP A 41 0.94 -8.38 -1.40
N PHE A 42 -0.18 -8.85 -0.85
CA PHE A 42 -1.13 -9.66 -1.63
C PHE A 42 -1.70 -8.91 -2.84
N TYR A 43 -1.98 -7.61 -2.71
CA TYR A 43 -2.55 -6.83 -3.82
C TYR A 43 -1.54 -6.47 -4.92
N THR A 44 -0.24 -6.38 -4.60
CA THR A 44 0.75 -5.85 -5.56
C THR A 44 1.65 -6.89 -6.20
N THR A 45 1.77 -8.09 -5.61
CA THR A 45 2.92 -8.96 -5.92
C THR A 45 2.70 -9.93 -7.08
N VAL A 46 1.46 -10.37 -7.32
CA VAL A 46 1.19 -11.33 -8.41
C VAL A 46 -0.04 -10.93 -9.20
N SER A 47 0.01 -11.24 -10.50
CA SER A 47 -1.17 -11.22 -11.35
C SER A 47 -2.04 -12.44 -11.09
N VAL A 48 -3.33 -12.33 -11.39
CA VAL A 48 -4.30 -13.44 -11.27
C VAL A 48 -3.77 -14.67 -12.03
N GLY A 49 -3.67 -15.82 -11.34
CA GLY A 49 -3.20 -17.08 -11.91
C GLY A 49 -1.74 -17.45 -11.60
N GLN A 50 -1.00 -16.61 -10.88
CA GLN A 50 0.38 -16.90 -10.44
C GLN A 50 0.45 -17.18 -8.94
N GLU A 51 1.30 -18.13 -8.54
CA GLU A 51 1.47 -18.50 -7.12
C GLU A 51 2.18 -17.40 -6.31
N TYR A 52 1.71 -17.20 -5.08
CA TYR A 52 2.30 -16.26 -4.12
C TYR A 52 3.50 -16.89 -3.42
N ARG A 53 4.72 -16.50 -3.80
CA ARG A 53 5.95 -16.93 -3.12
C ARG A 53 6.24 -16.07 -1.91
N ILE A 54 5.88 -16.57 -0.73
CA ILE A 54 5.96 -15.80 0.51
C ILE A 54 7.31 -15.98 1.22
N SER A 55 7.85 -14.86 1.70
CA SER A 55 8.90 -14.85 2.73
C SER A 55 8.77 -13.57 3.55
N PRO A 56 9.16 -13.57 4.84
CA PRO A 56 9.10 -12.37 5.68
C PRO A 56 9.86 -11.19 5.08
N GLU A 57 10.99 -11.44 4.42
CA GLU A 57 11.84 -10.43 3.78
C GLU A 57 11.12 -9.77 2.60
N ARG A 58 10.43 -10.57 1.77
CA ARG A 58 9.69 -10.06 0.60
C ARG A 58 8.51 -9.19 1.01
N VAL A 59 7.80 -9.58 2.07
CA VAL A 59 6.71 -8.76 2.61
C VAL A 59 7.28 -7.45 3.13
N HIS A 60 8.36 -7.49 3.91
CA HIS A 60 9.01 -6.29 4.46
C HIS A 60 9.55 -5.34 3.37
N GLU A 61 10.11 -5.86 2.28
CA GLU A 61 10.64 -5.03 1.18
C GLU A 61 9.53 -4.22 0.50
N VAL A 62 8.42 -4.86 0.16
CA VAL A 62 7.28 -4.21 -0.51
C VAL A 62 6.69 -3.09 0.35
N VAL A 63 6.69 -3.27 1.67
CA VAL A 63 6.26 -2.27 2.66
C VAL A 63 7.16 -1.05 2.64
N ASN A 64 8.48 -1.26 2.78
CA ASN A 64 9.43 -0.16 2.84
C ASN A 64 9.42 0.67 1.56
N ARG A 65 9.16 0.04 0.41
CA ARG A 65 9.13 0.75 -0.88
C ARG A 65 7.91 1.64 -1.10
N PHE A 66 6.80 1.42 -0.39
CA PHE A 66 5.57 2.18 -0.64
C PHE A 66 4.99 2.79 0.64
N LEU A 67 4.72 1.99 1.67
CA LEU A 67 4.06 2.46 2.89
C LEU A 67 4.92 3.46 3.65
N LEU A 68 6.25 3.27 3.67
CA LEU A 68 7.16 4.23 4.30
C LEU A 68 7.19 5.58 3.56
N ILE A 69 7.12 5.56 2.23
CA ILE A 69 7.03 6.80 1.43
C ILE A 69 5.73 7.52 1.74
N LEU A 70 4.60 6.79 1.77
CA LEU A 70 3.29 7.36 2.10
C LEU A 70 3.29 7.97 3.50
N TRP A 71 3.86 7.26 4.48
CA TRP A 71 4.00 7.75 5.84
C TRP A 71 4.83 9.03 5.93
N ASN A 72 5.96 9.08 5.21
CA ASN A 72 6.82 10.26 5.18
C ASN A 72 6.12 11.47 4.53
N VAL A 73 5.38 11.26 3.44
CA VAL A 73 4.59 12.33 2.79
C VAL A 73 3.47 12.83 3.72
N HIS A 74 2.81 11.92 4.44
CA HIS A 74 1.79 12.28 5.42
C HIS A 74 2.36 13.10 6.58
N ASN A 75 3.49 12.67 7.16
CA ASN A 75 4.15 13.42 8.23
C ASN A 75 4.63 14.79 7.77
N PHE A 76 5.14 14.89 6.54
CA PHE A 76 5.47 16.17 5.93
C PHE A 76 4.24 17.08 5.88
N LEU A 77 3.11 16.58 5.37
CA LEU A 77 1.86 17.35 5.34
C LEU A 77 1.46 17.84 6.73
N VAL A 78 1.37 16.94 7.71
CA VAL A 78 0.92 17.28 9.08
C VAL A 78 1.85 18.32 9.71
N THR A 79 3.15 18.08 9.67
CA THR A 79 4.16 18.97 10.29
C THR A 79 4.05 20.40 9.73
N TYR A 80 3.94 20.54 8.41
CA TYR A 80 3.85 21.87 7.79
C TYR A 80 2.45 22.48 7.92
N SER A 81 1.39 21.68 7.95
CA SER A 81 0.05 22.17 8.24
C SER A 81 -0.05 22.78 9.63
N GLU A 82 0.56 22.15 10.63
CA GLU A 82 0.62 22.68 12.00
C GLU A 82 1.40 24.00 12.06
N VAL A 83 2.59 24.06 11.45
CA VAL A 83 3.42 25.27 11.41
C VAL A 83 2.72 26.43 10.70
N CYS A 84 2.00 26.14 9.62
CA CYS A 84 1.30 27.16 8.83
C CYS A 84 -0.09 27.49 9.38
N GLY A 85 -0.55 26.86 10.46
CA GLY A 85 -1.91 27.02 10.98
C GLY A 85 -3.00 26.64 9.97
N TYR A 86 -2.70 25.66 9.11
CA TYR A 86 -3.63 25.18 8.10
C TYR A 86 -4.78 24.41 8.76
N ASP A 87 -5.99 24.88 8.53
CA ASP A 87 -7.22 24.24 8.99
C ASP A 87 -7.99 23.67 7.78
N PRO A 88 -8.07 22.34 7.63
CA PRO A 88 -8.77 21.71 6.51
C PRO A 88 -10.30 21.88 6.57
N THR A 89 -10.85 22.38 7.67
CA THR A 89 -12.30 22.62 7.83
C THR A 89 -12.73 24.03 7.45
N ARG A 90 -11.78 24.96 7.28
CA ARG A 90 -12.08 26.31 6.79
C ARG A 90 -12.54 26.27 5.34
N ALA A 91 -13.51 27.13 5.02
CA ALA A 91 -14.07 27.24 3.68
C ALA A 91 -12.98 27.65 2.66
N GLU A 92 -12.94 26.98 1.50
CA GLU A 92 -12.01 27.28 0.41
C GLU A 92 -12.20 28.70 -0.19
N SER A 93 -13.28 29.41 0.15
CA SER A 93 -13.59 30.74 -0.38
C SER A 93 -12.52 31.79 -0.08
N ASP A 94 -11.73 31.59 0.98
CA ASP A 94 -10.69 32.53 1.41
C ASP A 94 -9.29 32.09 0.97
N ALA A 95 -9.18 30.98 0.23
CA ALA A 95 -7.90 30.46 -0.22
C ALA A 95 -7.38 31.25 -1.43
N PRO A 96 -6.05 31.49 -1.53
CA PRO A 96 -5.46 32.11 -2.70
C PRO A 96 -5.72 31.26 -3.96
N PRO A 97 -5.71 31.87 -5.15
CA PRO A 97 -5.88 31.14 -6.40
C PRO A 97 -4.86 29.99 -6.51
N ARG A 98 -5.36 28.77 -6.73
CA ARG A 98 -4.53 27.58 -6.88
C ARG A 98 -3.49 27.77 -7.99
N THR A 99 -2.26 27.32 -7.74
CA THR A 99 -1.18 27.39 -8.73
C THR A 99 -1.42 26.42 -9.89
N VAL A 100 -0.64 26.53 -10.97
CA VAL A 100 -0.67 25.56 -12.08
C VAL A 100 -0.35 24.15 -11.57
N MET A 101 0.59 24.03 -10.63
CA MET A 101 0.99 22.75 -10.04
C MET A 101 -0.15 22.12 -9.23
N ASP A 102 -0.85 22.91 -8.42
CA ASP A 102 -1.99 22.41 -7.63
C ASP A 102 -3.13 21.92 -8.52
N ARG A 103 -3.43 22.67 -9.59
CA ARG A 103 -4.45 22.25 -10.57
C ARG A 103 -4.04 20.96 -11.28
N TRP A 104 -2.78 20.81 -11.66
CA TRP A 104 -2.27 19.58 -12.25
C TRP A 104 -2.36 18.41 -11.26
N LEU A 105 -1.99 18.62 -10.00
CA LEU A 105 -2.07 17.59 -8.96
C LEU A 105 -3.53 17.13 -8.74
N LEU A 106 -4.48 18.06 -8.65
CA LEU A 106 -5.91 17.76 -8.55
C LEU A 106 -6.43 16.97 -9.75
N ALA A 107 -5.99 17.32 -10.96
CA ALA A 107 -6.32 16.56 -12.17
C ALA A 107 -5.81 15.12 -12.08
N ARG A 108 -4.55 14.92 -11.66
CA ARG A 108 -3.95 13.60 -11.45
C ARG A 108 -4.68 12.78 -10.39
N VAL A 109 -5.08 13.39 -9.29
CA VAL A 109 -5.90 12.73 -8.24
C VAL A 109 -7.25 12.29 -8.81
N GLY A 110 -7.92 13.16 -9.59
CA GLY A 110 -9.16 12.83 -10.28
C GLY A 110 -9.01 11.65 -11.25
N GLU A 111 -7.96 11.64 -12.06
CA GLU A 111 -7.63 10.54 -12.96
C GLU A 111 -7.39 9.23 -12.21
N THR A 112 -6.61 9.26 -11.12
CA THR A 112 -6.38 8.08 -10.27
C THR A 112 -7.68 7.57 -9.64
N ALA A 113 -8.53 8.46 -9.11
CA ALA A 113 -9.80 8.08 -8.51
C ALA A 113 -10.74 7.41 -9.53
N GLN A 114 -10.78 7.93 -10.76
CA GLN A 114 -11.54 7.31 -11.84
C GLN A 114 -10.95 5.96 -12.28
N ALA A 115 -9.63 5.84 -12.33
CA ALA A 115 -8.97 4.58 -12.69
C ALA A 115 -9.26 3.47 -11.66
N VAL A 116 -9.26 3.81 -10.36
CA VAL A 116 -9.58 2.87 -9.28
C VAL A 116 -11.06 2.48 -9.32
N ARG A 117 -11.99 3.41 -9.55
CA ARG A 117 -13.44 3.11 -9.61
C ARG A 117 -13.86 2.25 -10.79
N ARG A 118 -13.10 2.27 -11.89
CA ARG A 118 -13.39 1.51 -13.12
C ARG A 118 -12.89 0.07 -13.06
N ARG A 119 -11.98 -0.25 -12.13
CA ARG A 119 -11.45 -1.59 -11.90
C ARG A 119 -12.20 -2.29 -10.78
#